data_AF-A0A2P7NRJ8-F1
#
_entry.id   AF-A0A2P7NRJ8-F1
#
_cell.length_a   1.000
_cell.length_b   1.000
_cell.length_c   1.000
_cell.angle_alpha   90.00
_cell.angle_beta   90.00
_cell.angle_gamma   90.00
#
_symmetry.space_group_name_H-M   'P 1'
#
loop_
_entity.id
_entity.type
_entity.pdbx_description
1 polymer ?
#
loop_
_entity_poly.entity_id
_entity_poly.type
_entity_poly.pdbx_seq_one_letter_code
_entity_poly.pdbx_strand_id
1 'polypeptide(L)'
;MFNDGTWVIKKLRKFIPEEPFEIFINGESKGKAKVISFAKRVSDTIRFPQVLVIYSSGYLRLKASSDPTPPLPFGQSLVLGPAISGTSTSYPEKTLFFHPQLKRIDIDTSQLNQNIPRRVLIRIASYAHPKRLIKRSTTNQIMDLNWLLTLEETDGSTSRLNVEGTYKFTEEVIPDPYETKTFESFRLLQISTMFIDDVRHDVNALQLHTENDILTLFYDSLLVNQLLPIMPRPLSSIQPMFDSIQTDGKTPLPNGNTPSYRIRINSITGSTNGPITIRAFFNSSQNMCHDNMGLWAFQQISAFIKKGTTGSINYTVIASANPINPDFPLELSKERRPA
;
A
#
# COMPACT_ATOMS: atom_id res chain seq x y z
N MET A 1 -22.63 4.00 8.80
CA MET A 1 -22.47 3.82 7.35
C MET A 1 -22.80 5.15 6.70
N PHE A 2 -22.21 5.44 5.54
CA PHE A 2 -22.44 6.68 4.80
C PHE A 2 -22.90 6.34 3.38
N ASN A 3 -23.86 7.10 2.86
CA ASN A 3 -24.36 7.02 1.49
C ASN A 3 -24.96 8.37 1.10
N ASP A 4 -24.42 9.04 0.08
CA ASP A 4 -24.94 10.29 -0.46
C ASP A 4 -25.53 10.12 -1.88
N GLY A 5 -25.74 8.87 -2.32
CA GLY A 5 -26.19 8.53 -3.67
C GLY A 5 -25.08 8.48 -4.71
N THR A 6 -23.86 8.93 -4.38
CA THR A 6 -22.65 8.86 -5.22
C THR A 6 -21.57 7.99 -4.58
N TRP A 7 -21.30 8.17 -3.30
CA TRP A 7 -20.31 7.45 -2.53
C TRP A 7 -20.98 6.63 -1.44
N VAL A 8 -20.49 5.41 -1.24
CA VAL A 8 -20.94 4.49 -0.18
C VAL A 8 -19.73 4.07 0.66
N ILE A 9 -19.84 4.26 1.97
CA ILE A 9 -18.85 3.79 2.94
C ILE A 9 -19.53 2.82 3.90
N LYS A 10 -19.07 1.57 3.88
CA LYS A 10 -19.69 0.47 4.64
C LYS A 10 -18.66 -0.40 5.33
N LYS A 11 -19.09 -0.97 6.46
CA LYS A 11 -18.35 -2.00 7.19
C LYS A 11 -18.55 -3.34 6.47
N LEU A 12 -17.49 -4.12 6.29
CA LEU A 12 -17.59 -5.48 5.77
C LEU A 12 -17.40 -6.50 6.88
N ARG A 13 -18.11 -7.62 6.79
CA ARG A 13 -17.87 -8.78 7.66
C ARG A 13 -16.81 -9.65 6.99
N LYS A 14 -15.61 -9.69 7.57
CA LYS A 14 -14.55 -10.63 7.20
C LYS A 14 -13.89 -11.18 8.45
N PHE A 15 -13.47 -12.44 8.37
CA PHE A 15 -12.61 -13.03 9.37
C PHE A 15 -11.18 -12.57 9.11
N ILE A 16 -10.66 -11.79 10.05
CA ILE A 16 -9.28 -11.30 10.06
C ILE A 16 -8.76 -11.56 11.48
N PRO A 17 -7.52 -12.07 11.66
CA PRO A 17 -6.97 -12.33 12.99
C PRO A 17 -6.92 -11.08 13.88
N GLU A 18 -6.53 -9.95 13.32
CA GLU A 18 -6.37 -8.65 13.97
C GLU A 18 -7.65 -8.14 14.64
N GLU A 19 -7.49 -7.38 15.72
CA GLU A 19 -8.59 -6.76 16.46
C GLU A 19 -9.28 -5.68 15.60
N PRO A 20 -10.59 -5.42 15.78
CA PRO A 20 -11.28 -4.37 15.02
C PRO A 20 -10.85 -2.97 15.47
N PHE A 21 -10.87 -2.02 14.55
CA PHE A 21 -10.58 -0.60 14.81
C PHE A 21 -11.86 0.23 14.94
N GLU A 22 -11.75 1.38 15.61
CA GLU A 22 -12.84 2.37 15.74
C GLU A 22 -13.02 3.18 14.48
N ILE A 23 -14.28 3.46 14.13
CA ILE A 23 -14.64 4.19 12.92
C ILE A 23 -15.41 5.45 13.30
N PHE A 24 -14.93 6.59 12.83
CA PHE A 24 -15.64 7.86 12.88
C PHE A 24 -15.87 8.36 11.46
N ILE A 25 -17.07 8.89 11.18
CA ILE A 25 -17.37 9.57 9.92
C ILE A 25 -17.90 10.96 10.28
N ASN A 26 -17.22 12.00 9.82
CA ASN A 26 -17.51 13.41 10.14
C ASN A 26 -17.65 13.65 11.66
N GLY A 27 -16.75 13.06 12.45
CA GLY A 27 -16.74 13.17 13.91
C GLY A 27 -17.72 12.24 14.65
N GLU A 28 -18.66 11.59 13.95
CA GLU A 28 -19.62 10.69 14.58
C GLU A 28 -19.13 9.25 14.63
N SER A 29 -19.18 8.61 15.79
CA SER A 29 -18.83 7.19 15.94
C SER A 29 -19.79 6.29 15.15
N LYS A 30 -19.24 5.35 14.38
CA LYS A 30 -19.97 4.32 13.62
C LYS A 30 -19.69 2.90 14.14
N GLY A 31 -19.12 2.81 15.33
CA GLY A 31 -18.71 1.57 15.99
C GLY A 31 -17.37 1.03 15.49
N LYS A 32 -17.15 -0.28 15.66
CA LYS A 32 -15.91 -0.96 15.29
C LYS A 32 -16.09 -1.88 14.08
N ALA A 33 -15.03 -2.09 13.30
CA ALA A 33 -14.97 -3.11 12.26
C ALA A 33 -13.54 -3.59 12.02
N LYS A 34 -13.40 -4.75 11.35
CA LYS A 34 -12.10 -5.22 10.85
C LYS A 34 -11.82 -4.78 9.42
N VAL A 35 -12.88 -4.43 8.68
CA VAL A 35 -12.78 -3.99 7.28
C VAL A 35 -13.77 -2.88 7.00
N ILE A 36 -13.31 -1.84 6.32
CA ILE A 36 -14.17 -0.82 5.73
C ILE A 36 -13.93 -0.75 4.23
N SER A 37 -15.00 -0.50 3.47
CA SER A 37 -14.92 -0.31 2.02
C SER A 37 -15.54 1.01 1.60
N PHE A 38 -14.91 1.64 0.62
CA PHE A 38 -15.36 2.81 -0.10
C PHE A 38 -15.76 2.36 -1.50
N ALA A 39 -16.96 2.71 -1.91
CA ALA A 39 -17.49 2.41 -3.22
C ALA A 39 -18.03 3.69 -3.85
N LYS A 40 -17.84 3.82 -5.16
CA LYS A 40 -18.32 4.97 -5.93
C LYS A 40 -19.33 4.50 -6.96
N ARG A 41 -20.40 5.27 -7.14
CA ARG A 41 -21.39 5.04 -8.18
C ARG A 41 -20.77 5.26 -9.56
N VAL A 42 -21.06 4.35 -10.48
CA VAL A 42 -20.79 4.59 -11.91
C VAL A 42 -21.91 5.47 -12.45
N SER A 43 -21.56 6.58 -13.09
CA SER A 43 -22.50 7.55 -13.70
C SER A 43 -23.58 6.83 -14.50
N ASP A 44 -24.82 7.29 -14.35
CA ASP A 44 -26.00 6.77 -15.05
C ASP A 44 -26.32 5.28 -14.83
N THR A 45 -25.73 4.65 -13.81
CA THR A 45 -26.05 3.28 -13.41
C THR A 45 -26.48 3.22 -11.94
N ILE A 46 -26.93 2.05 -11.48
CA ILE A 46 -27.17 1.76 -10.05
C ILE A 46 -25.98 1.07 -9.37
N ARG A 47 -24.85 0.92 -10.08
CA ARG A 47 -23.71 0.10 -9.63
C ARG A 47 -22.77 0.91 -8.74
N PHE A 48 -22.28 0.28 -7.67
CA PHE A 48 -21.33 0.83 -6.71
C PHE A 48 -20.09 -0.09 -6.58
N PRO A 49 -19.20 -0.10 -7.59
CA PRO A 49 -17.92 -0.79 -7.50
C PRO A 49 -17.13 -0.31 -6.27
N GLN A 50 -16.48 -1.26 -5.58
CA GLN A 50 -15.55 -0.93 -4.51
C GLN A 50 -14.29 -0.32 -5.12
N VAL A 51 -13.82 0.81 -4.57
CA VAL A 51 -12.62 1.50 -5.04
C VAL A 51 -11.48 1.29 -4.05
N LEU A 52 -11.77 1.42 -2.75
CA LEU A 52 -10.78 1.26 -1.68
C LEU A 52 -11.32 0.35 -0.59
N VAL A 53 -10.49 -0.54 -0.07
CA VAL A 53 -10.76 -1.36 1.11
C VAL A 53 -9.60 -1.25 2.08
N ILE A 54 -9.92 -1.06 3.37
CA ILE A 54 -8.94 -0.92 4.45
C ILE A 54 -9.20 -2.02 5.48
N TYR A 55 -8.13 -2.74 5.83
CA TYR A 55 -8.13 -3.87 6.75
C TYR A 55 -7.51 -3.46 8.09
N SER A 56 -7.94 -4.10 9.17
CA SER A 56 -7.39 -3.87 10.52
C SER A 56 -5.90 -4.16 10.65
N SER A 57 -5.34 -4.97 9.75
CA SER A 57 -3.91 -5.26 9.63
C SER A 57 -3.10 -4.18 8.88
N GLY A 58 -3.72 -3.06 8.49
CA GLY A 58 -3.04 -2.01 7.71
C GLY A 58 -2.88 -2.31 6.23
N TYR A 59 -3.46 -3.40 5.74
CA TYR A 59 -3.54 -3.68 4.31
C TYR A 59 -4.60 -2.78 3.66
N LEU A 60 -4.26 -2.20 2.52
CA LEU A 60 -5.13 -1.41 1.67
C LEU A 60 -5.24 -2.08 0.31
N ARG A 61 -6.43 -2.07 -0.27
CA ARG A 61 -6.65 -2.53 -1.65
C ARG A 61 -7.35 -1.42 -2.42
N LEU A 62 -6.76 -1.01 -3.54
CA LEU A 62 -7.25 0.08 -4.39
C LEU A 62 -7.55 -0.50 -5.78
N LYS A 63 -8.62 -0.09 -6.47
CA LYS A 63 -8.86 -0.45 -7.86
C LYS A 63 -9.60 0.65 -8.60
N ALA A 64 -9.50 0.66 -9.92
CA ALA A 64 -10.31 1.51 -10.78
C ALA A 64 -11.82 1.25 -10.54
N SER A 65 -12.64 2.29 -10.65
CA SER A 65 -14.09 2.20 -10.43
C SER A 65 -14.85 1.56 -11.61
N SER A 66 -14.21 0.71 -12.40
CA SER A 66 -14.77 -0.02 -13.55
C SER A 66 -15.00 -1.52 -13.25
N ASP A 67 -15.38 -1.86 -12.02
CA ASP A 67 -15.53 -3.27 -11.60
C ASP A 67 -16.61 -4.01 -12.41
N PRO A 68 -16.35 -5.24 -12.88
CA PRO A 68 -17.37 -6.07 -13.54
C PRO A 68 -18.48 -6.50 -12.56
N THR A 69 -19.54 -7.11 -13.11
CA THR A 69 -20.64 -7.69 -12.33
C THR A 69 -20.66 -9.21 -12.57
N PRO A 70 -20.48 -10.05 -11.53
CA PRO A 70 -20.29 -9.69 -10.12
C PRO A 70 -18.91 -9.02 -9.84
N PRO A 71 -18.80 -8.22 -8.74
CA PRO A 71 -17.52 -7.64 -8.32
C PRO A 71 -16.44 -8.71 -8.18
N LEU A 72 -15.28 -8.47 -8.81
CA LEU A 72 -14.15 -9.37 -8.67
C LEU A 72 -13.29 -8.96 -7.45
N PRO A 73 -12.60 -9.93 -6.81
CA PRO A 73 -11.65 -9.63 -5.76
C PRO A 73 -10.52 -8.71 -6.26
N PHE A 74 -9.80 -8.13 -5.32
CA PHE A 74 -8.57 -7.39 -5.61
C PHE A 74 -7.40 -8.39 -5.58
N GLY A 75 -6.53 -8.37 -6.59
CA GLY A 75 -5.33 -9.22 -6.61
C GLY A 75 -4.05 -8.62 -6.05
N GLN A 76 -4.04 -7.34 -5.65
CA GLN A 76 -2.90 -6.82 -4.90
C GLN A 76 -3.28 -5.82 -3.82
N SER A 77 -2.50 -5.85 -2.73
CA SER A 77 -2.69 -5.02 -1.54
C SER A 77 -1.43 -4.20 -1.29
N LEU A 78 -1.60 -2.92 -0.94
CA LEU A 78 -0.55 -2.15 -0.28
C LEU A 78 -0.53 -2.51 1.20
N VAL A 79 0.66 -2.60 1.78
CA VAL A 79 0.82 -2.69 3.23
C VAL A 79 1.32 -1.34 3.72
N LEU A 80 0.55 -0.71 4.62
CA LEU A 80 0.95 0.53 5.24
C LEU A 80 2.22 0.31 6.07
N GLY A 81 3.32 0.96 5.67
CA GLY A 81 4.61 0.90 6.35
C GLY A 81 4.96 2.21 7.09
N PRO A 82 6.22 2.35 7.53
CA PRO A 82 7.34 1.45 7.25
C PRO A 82 7.34 0.13 8.03
N ALA A 83 8.07 -0.85 7.48
CA ALA A 83 8.44 -2.10 8.15
C ALA A 83 9.96 -2.17 8.38
N ILE A 84 10.37 -2.88 9.41
CA ILE A 84 11.79 -3.07 9.72
C ILE A 84 12.09 -4.51 10.17
N SER A 85 13.19 -5.09 9.72
CA SER A 85 13.75 -6.33 10.22
C SER A 85 14.98 -6.02 11.06
N GLY A 86 15.03 -6.53 12.29
CA GLY A 86 16.11 -6.23 13.22
C GLY A 86 15.81 -6.67 14.64
N THR A 87 16.55 -6.12 15.59
CA THR A 87 16.31 -6.30 17.02
C THR A 87 15.87 -4.98 17.65
N SER A 88 15.25 -5.05 18.81
CA SER A 88 14.84 -3.89 19.60
C SER A 88 14.97 -4.19 21.09
N THR A 89 14.80 -3.18 21.94
CA THR A 89 14.89 -3.35 23.40
C THR A 89 13.94 -4.45 23.92
N SER A 90 12.73 -4.53 23.39
CA SER A 90 11.72 -5.51 23.80
C SER A 90 11.82 -6.85 23.05
N TYR A 91 12.52 -6.88 21.91
CA TYR A 91 12.68 -8.06 21.05
C TYR A 91 14.17 -8.24 20.71
N PRO A 92 14.94 -8.92 21.57
CA PRO A 92 16.37 -9.11 21.37
C PRO A 92 16.70 -10.09 20.23
N GLU A 93 15.73 -10.91 19.82
CA GLU A 93 15.86 -11.79 18.66
C GLU A 93 15.46 -11.07 17.36
N LYS A 94 16.09 -11.47 16.25
CA LYS A 94 15.78 -10.93 14.92
C LYS A 94 14.29 -11.11 14.63
N THR A 95 13.60 -9.98 14.44
CA THR A 95 12.16 -9.92 14.25
C THR A 95 11.84 -9.01 13.06
N LEU A 96 10.85 -9.43 12.24
CA LEU A 96 10.28 -8.57 11.21
C LEU A 96 9.06 -7.84 11.77
N PHE A 97 9.20 -6.55 12.00
CA PHE A 97 8.12 -5.64 12.38
C PHE A 97 7.45 -5.11 11.11
N PHE A 98 6.45 -5.86 10.63
CA PHE A 98 5.92 -5.70 9.27
C PHE A 98 4.72 -4.76 9.21
N HIS A 99 3.52 -5.26 9.51
CA HIS A 99 2.27 -4.53 9.26
C HIS A 99 1.71 -3.93 10.55
N PRO A 100 1.02 -2.79 10.52
CA PRO A 100 0.46 -2.19 11.72
C PRO A 100 -0.81 -2.94 12.16
N GLN A 101 -1.21 -2.71 13.41
CA GLN A 101 -2.56 -2.99 13.88
C GLN A 101 -3.30 -1.66 13.99
N LEU A 102 -4.33 -1.46 13.16
CA LEU A 102 -5.11 -0.22 13.17
C LEU A 102 -5.89 -0.08 14.49
N LYS A 103 -5.92 1.14 15.00
CA LYS A 103 -6.66 1.53 16.21
C LYS A 103 -7.93 2.29 15.86
N ARG A 104 -7.81 3.28 15.00
CA ARG A 104 -8.87 4.22 14.66
C ARG A 104 -8.73 4.70 13.23
N ILE A 105 -9.87 4.89 12.58
CA ILE A 105 -9.97 5.66 11.35
C ILE A 105 -10.99 6.79 11.52
N ASP A 106 -10.63 7.97 11.06
CA ASP A 106 -11.51 9.14 10.95
C ASP A 106 -11.68 9.48 9.49
N ILE A 107 -12.93 9.47 9.03
CA ILE A 107 -13.26 9.75 7.63
C ILE A 107 -13.99 11.09 7.57
N ASP A 108 -13.45 12.00 6.78
CA ASP A 108 -14.06 13.28 6.46
C ASP A 108 -14.57 13.24 5.01
N THR A 109 -15.89 13.37 4.87
CA THR A 109 -16.60 13.38 3.59
C THR A 109 -17.05 14.78 3.18
N SER A 110 -16.69 15.84 3.93
CA SER A 110 -17.14 17.21 3.67
C SER A 110 -16.74 17.72 2.28
N GLN A 111 -15.62 17.20 1.76
CA GLN A 111 -15.06 17.58 0.46
C GLN A 111 -15.64 16.80 -0.72
N LEU A 112 -16.57 15.87 -0.49
CA LEU A 112 -17.32 15.22 -1.58
C LEU A 112 -18.35 16.14 -2.24
N ASN A 113 -18.85 17.13 -1.50
CA ASN A 113 -19.91 18.05 -1.95
C ASN A 113 -19.37 19.40 -2.46
N GLN A 114 -18.06 19.56 -2.59
CA GLN A 114 -17.42 20.82 -3.01
C GLN A 114 -17.21 20.87 -4.53
N ASN A 115 -17.17 22.09 -5.09
CA ASN A 115 -16.87 22.35 -6.50
C ASN A 115 -15.36 22.18 -6.78
N ILE A 116 -14.93 20.91 -6.89
CA ILE A 116 -13.70 20.37 -7.51
C ILE A 116 -12.34 20.74 -6.86
N PRO A 117 -11.42 19.76 -6.67
CA PRO A 117 -11.61 18.31 -6.85
C PRO A 117 -12.22 17.64 -5.62
N ARG A 118 -13.23 16.79 -5.85
CA ARG A 118 -13.88 15.99 -4.81
C ARG A 118 -12.90 14.96 -4.25
N ARG A 119 -12.91 14.78 -2.93
CA ARG A 119 -12.01 13.84 -2.27
C ARG A 119 -12.57 13.38 -0.92
N VAL A 120 -12.12 12.21 -0.50
CA VAL A 120 -12.35 11.68 0.85
C VAL A 120 -11.03 11.71 1.61
N LEU A 121 -11.02 12.36 2.77
CA LEU A 121 -9.87 12.36 3.67
C LEU A 121 -10.05 11.27 4.72
N ILE A 122 -9.03 10.45 4.91
CA ILE A 122 -9.05 9.30 5.81
C ILE A 122 -7.81 9.40 6.70
N ARG A 123 -8.00 9.74 7.97
CA ARG A 123 -6.94 9.73 8.98
C ARG A 123 -6.92 8.38 9.66
N ILE A 124 -5.74 7.78 9.77
CA ILE A 124 -5.54 6.46 10.34
C ILE A 124 -4.50 6.55 11.45
N ALA A 125 -4.82 5.98 12.60
CA ALA A 125 -3.88 5.78 13.69
C ALA A 125 -3.74 4.28 13.99
N SER A 126 -2.52 3.82 14.22
CA SER A 126 -2.24 2.45 14.68
C SER A 126 -2.07 2.37 16.19
N TYR A 127 -2.04 1.15 16.73
CA TYR A 127 -1.48 0.91 18.04
C TYR A 127 0.04 0.84 17.96
N ALA A 128 0.69 1.56 18.87
CA ALA A 128 2.09 1.37 19.20
C ALA A 128 2.35 -0.04 19.78
N HIS A 129 1.46 -0.45 20.68
CA HIS A 129 1.52 -1.71 21.42
C HIS A 129 0.11 -2.32 21.46
N PRO A 130 -0.21 -3.31 20.62
CA PRO A 130 -1.51 -3.96 20.64
C PRO A 130 -1.74 -4.63 22.00
N LYS A 131 -2.94 -4.44 22.57
CA LYS A 131 -3.30 -4.89 23.94
C LYS A 131 -3.20 -6.41 24.16
N ARG A 132 -3.13 -7.18 23.09
CA ARG A 132 -2.82 -8.61 23.11
C ARG A 132 -1.53 -8.79 22.34
N LEU A 133 -0.55 -9.43 22.99
CA LEU A 133 0.55 -10.10 22.30
C LEU A 133 -0.09 -11.13 21.38
N ILE A 134 -0.39 -10.74 20.14
CA ILE A 134 -0.76 -11.71 19.13
C ILE A 134 0.51 -12.55 18.96
N LYS A 135 0.44 -13.85 19.27
CA LYS A 135 1.49 -14.85 19.04
C LYS A 135 1.84 -15.04 17.54
N ARG A 136 1.60 -14.04 16.70
CA ARG A 136 1.93 -14.03 15.27
C ARG A 136 2.92 -12.91 14.99
N SER A 137 4.05 -13.34 14.48
CA SER A 137 5.38 -12.75 14.51
C SER A 137 5.62 -11.59 13.55
N THR A 138 4.61 -10.78 13.20
CA THR A 138 4.75 -9.79 12.12
C THR A 138 4.06 -8.44 12.33
N THR A 139 3.31 -8.21 13.41
CA THR A 139 2.74 -6.87 13.66
C THR A 139 3.83 -5.91 14.12
N ASN A 140 3.87 -4.70 13.55
CA ASN A 140 4.75 -3.63 14.01
C ASN A 140 4.32 -3.17 15.42
N GLN A 141 5.25 -3.31 16.36
CA GLN A 141 5.06 -3.05 17.80
C GLN A 141 6.05 -2.03 18.35
N ILE A 142 6.88 -1.46 17.46
CA ILE A 142 8.05 -0.64 17.81
C ILE A 142 7.98 0.75 17.19
N MET A 143 6.89 1.05 16.47
CA MET A 143 6.63 2.34 15.85
C MET A 143 5.21 2.83 16.16
N ASP A 144 5.10 4.10 16.52
CA ASP A 144 3.85 4.86 16.41
C ASP A 144 3.68 5.22 14.94
N LEU A 145 2.61 4.73 14.29
CA LEU A 145 2.35 4.98 12.87
C LEU A 145 1.03 5.70 12.68
N ASN A 146 1.05 6.76 11.86
CA ASN A 146 -0.12 7.53 11.50
C ASN A 146 -0.11 7.87 10.02
N TRP A 147 -1.29 7.87 9.41
CA TRP A 147 -1.44 8.22 8.00
C TRP A 147 -2.59 9.20 7.78
N LEU A 148 -2.38 10.11 6.83
CA LEU A 148 -3.46 10.80 6.13
C LEU A 148 -3.54 10.22 4.72
N LEU A 149 -4.67 9.62 4.39
CA LEU A 149 -4.97 9.19 3.03
C LEU A 149 -5.94 10.17 2.39
N THR A 150 -5.66 10.56 1.15
CA THR A 150 -6.56 11.36 0.32
C THR A 150 -6.96 10.51 -0.88
N LEU A 151 -8.19 9.99 -0.86
CA LEU A 151 -8.80 9.31 -2.00
C LEU A 151 -9.43 10.37 -2.91
N GLU A 152 -8.86 10.54 -4.10
CA GLU A 152 -9.36 11.49 -5.09
C GLU A 152 -10.59 10.93 -5.82
N GLU A 153 -11.39 11.83 -6.41
CA GLU A 153 -12.47 11.46 -7.32
C GLU A 153 -11.95 10.54 -8.43
N THR A 154 -12.60 9.40 -8.62
CA THR A 154 -12.22 8.44 -9.66
C THR A 154 -12.91 8.77 -10.99
N ASP A 155 -12.24 8.56 -12.11
CA ASP A 155 -12.77 8.84 -13.46
C ASP A 155 -13.33 7.59 -14.17
N GLY A 156 -13.36 6.45 -13.48
CA GLY A 156 -13.77 5.17 -14.05
C GLY A 156 -12.59 4.28 -14.40
N SER A 157 -11.59 4.82 -15.09
CA SER A 157 -10.43 4.07 -15.60
C SER A 157 -9.29 4.00 -14.59
N THR A 158 -9.19 4.98 -13.70
CA THR A 158 -8.16 5.04 -12.67
C THR A 158 -8.73 5.43 -11.31
N SER A 159 -7.93 5.19 -10.27
CA SER A 159 -8.20 5.66 -8.91
C SER A 159 -6.90 6.08 -8.27
N ARG A 160 -6.91 7.26 -7.64
CA ARG A 160 -5.71 7.89 -7.08
C ARG A 160 -5.84 8.03 -5.57
N LEU A 161 -4.80 7.56 -4.88
CA LEU A 161 -4.67 7.64 -3.44
C LEU A 161 -3.35 8.31 -3.10
N ASN A 162 -3.40 9.49 -2.47
CA ASN A 162 -2.22 10.08 -1.84
C ASN A 162 -2.12 9.56 -0.41
N VAL A 163 -0.92 9.16 -0.01
CA VAL A 163 -0.62 8.60 1.30
C VAL A 163 0.48 9.45 1.94
N GLU A 164 0.16 10.05 3.07
CA GLU A 164 1.12 10.79 3.90
C GLU A 164 1.28 10.04 5.21
N GLY A 165 2.39 9.30 5.34
CA GLY A 165 2.71 8.49 6.51
C GLY A 165 3.74 9.17 7.41
N THR A 166 3.54 9.08 8.71
CA THR A 166 4.51 9.47 9.73
C THR A 166 4.79 8.31 10.66
N TYR A 167 6.04 8.20 11.10
CA TYR A 167 6.47 7.16 12.02
C TYR A 167 7.35 7.73 13.13
N LYS A 168 7.25 7.13 14.32
CA LYS A 168 8.13 7.40 15.44
C LYS A 168 8.52 6.09 16.12
N PHE A 169 9.81 5.83 16.25
CA PHE A 169 10.30 4.67 16.98
C PHE A 169 10.03 4.82 18.48
N THR A 170 9.37 3.84 19.09
CA THR A 170 8.96 3.86 20.51
C THR A 170 10.04 3.30 21.44
N GLU A 171 11.04 2.63 20.87
CA GLU A 171 12.21 2.07 21.54
C GLU A 171 13.44 2.09 20.62
N GLU A 172 14.58 1.64 21.15
CA GLU A 172 15.81 1.54 20.36
C GLU A 172 15.74 0.32 19.44
N VAL A 173 16.26 0.47 18.22
CA VAL A 173 16.19 -0.55 17.18
C VAL A 173 17.51 -0.65 16.45
N ILE A 174 17.95 -1.88 16.19
CA ILE A 174 19.13 -2.21 15.41
C ILE A 174 18.63 -2.99 14.18
N PRO A 175 18.61 -2.38 12.97
CA PRO A 175 18.28 -3.09 11.75
C PRO A 175 19.23 -4.27 11.52
N ASP A 176 18.71 -5.36 10.96
CA ASP A 176 19.51 -6.54 10.65
C ASP A 176 20.56 -6.18 9.57
N PRO A 177 21.87 -6.37 9.83
CA PRO A 177 22.91 -5.94 8.91
C PRO A 177 22.97 -6.79 7.64
N TYR A 178 22.56 -8.06 7.70
CA TYR A 178 22.48 -8.92 6.53
C TYR A 178 21.34 -8.46 5.61
N GLU A 179 20.13 -8.29 6.14
CA GLU A 179 19.00 -7.75 5.39
C GLU A 179 19.23 -6.31 4.92
N THR A 180 20.06 -5.53 5.61
CA THR A 180 20.44 -4.20 5.12
C THR A 180 21.29 -4.31 3.85
N LYS A 181 22.22 -5.27 3.78
CA LYS A 181 23.03 -5.53 2.58
C LYS A 181 22.19 -6.08 1.42
N THR A 182 21.11 -6.80 1.72
CA THR A 182 20.19 -7.33 0.70
C THR A 182 18.98 -6.43 0.43
N PHE A 183 18.96 -5.20 0.95
CA PHE A 183 17.90 -4.21 0.70
C PHE A 183 16.51 -4.64 1.23
N GLU A 184 16.49 -5.32 2.37
CA GLU A 184 15.30 -5.91 3.00
C GLU A 184 14.98 -5.35 4.38
N SER A 185 15.99 -4.77 5.06
CA SER A 185 15.88 -4.43 6.48
C SER A 185 14.94 -3.29 6.78
N PHE A 186 14.82 -2.27 5.92
CA PHE A 186 13.90 -1.16 6.11
C PHE A 186 13.07 -0.93 4.86
N ARG A 187 11.77 -1.22 4.95
CA ARG A 187 10.82 -1.23 3.84
C ARG A 187 9.87 -0.06 4.04
N LEU A 188 10.00 0.97 3.23
CA LEU A 188 9.22 2.22 3.32
C LEU A 188 7.73 1.97 3.07
N LEU A 189 7.44 1.18 2.04
CA LEU A 189 6.12 0.74 1.63
C LEU A 189 6.23 -0.60 0.92
N GLN A 190 5.14 -1.36 0.89
CA GLN A 190 5.14 -2.71 0.36
C GLN A 190 3.85 -3.02 -0.40
N ILE A 191 3.95 -3.90 -1.39
CA ILE A 191 2.85 -4.54 -2.09
C ILE A 191 2.89 -6.03 -1.79
N SER A 192 1.73 -6.60 -1.51
CA SER A 192 1.47 -8.02 -1.33
C SER A 192 0.53 -8.49 -2.45
N THR A 193 0.91 -9.56 -3.13
CA THR A 193 0.24 -10.07 -4.32
C THR A 193 0.53 -11.57 -4.47
N MET A 194 -0.06 -12.23 -5.47
CA MET A 194 0.03 -13.68 -5.67
C MET A 194 0.76 -14.07 -6.95
N PHE A 195 1.57 -15.13 -6.87
CA PHE A 195 2.18 -15.81 -8.00
C PHE A 195 2.11 -17.33 -7.80
N ILE A 196 1.37 -18.07 -8.63
CA ILE A 196 1.28 -19.54 -8.54
C ILE A 196 2.21 -20.18 -9.57
N ASP A 197 2.07 -19.77 -10.82
CA ASP A 197 2.87 -20.19 -11.96
C ASP A 197 2.82 -19.15 -13.09
N ASP A 198 3.48 -19.46 -14.20
CA ASP A 198 3.59 -18.61 -15.39
C ASP A 198 2.23 -18.29 -16.06
N VAL A 199 1.15 -18.98 -15.65
CA VAL A 199 -0.21 -18.81 -16.16
C VAL A 199 -1.20 -18.43 -15.04
N ARG A 200 -0.76 -18.27 -13.80
CA ARG A 200 -1.63 -17.96 -12.67
C ARG A 200 -0.90 -17.03 -11.72
N HIS A 201 -1.00 -15.74 -11.97
CA HIS A 201 -0.41 -14.71 -11.12
C HIS A 201 -1.23 -13.43 -11.24
N ASP A 202 -1.11 -12.58 -10.23
CA ASP A 202 -1.91 -11.36 -10.12
C ASP A 202 -1.27 -10.17 -10.86
N VAL A 203 0.06 -10.15 -11.00
CA VAL A 203 0.81 -9.14 -11.76
C VAL A 203 1.92 -9.82 -12.56
N ASN A 204 2.15 -9.34 -13.79
CA ASN A 204 3.11 -9.91 -14.73
C ASN A 204 4.53 -9.35 -14.58
N ALA A 205 4.64 -8.09 -14.17
CA ALA A 205 5.91 -7.39 -14.23
C ALA A 205 6.07 -6.29 -13.19
N LEU A 206 7.33 -5.95 -12.94
CA LEU A 206 7.80 -4.80 -12.19
C LEU A 206 8.51 -3.84 -13.16
N GLN A 207 8.06 -2.60 -13.26
CA GLN A 207 8.77 -1.54 -13.97
C GLN A 207 9.44 -0.58 -12.99
N LEU A 208 10.72 -0.30 -13.20
CA LEU A 208 11.53 0.59 -12.39
C LEU A 208 11.91 1.80 -13.22
N HIS A 209 11.50 3.00 -12.78
CA HIS A 209 11.87 4.25 -13.44
C HIS A 209 13.18 4.75 -12.85
N THR A 210 14.27 4.49 -13.58
CA THR A 210 15.64 4.91 -13.22
C THR A 210 15.94 6.28 -13.83
N GLU A 211 17.10 6.88 -13.53
CA GLU A 211 17.42 8.24 -14.03
C GLU A 211 17.35 8.39 -15.56
N ASN A 212 17.71 7.34 -16.29
CA ASN A 212 17.87 7.41 -17.75
C ASN A 212 17.03 6.38 -18.52
N ASP A 213 16.31 5.50 -17.83
CA ASP A 213 15.66 4.34 -18.45
C ASP A 213 14.53 3.76 -17.60
N ILE A 214 13.63 3.01 -18.25
CA ILE A 214 12.58 2.21 -17.61
C ILE A 214 12.97 0.73 -17.73
N LEU A 215 13.39 0.14 -16.62
CA LEU A 215 13.70 -1.29 -16.57
C LEU A 215 12.43 -2.08 -16.30
N THR A 216 12.05 -2.98 -17.21
CA THR A 216 10.96 -3.93 -17.00
C THR A 216 11.52 -5.30 -16.60
N LEU A 217 11.06 -5.84 -15.47
CA LEU A 217 11.33 -7.20 -15.02
C LEU A 217 10.02 -8.00 -15.07
N PHE A 218 10.00 -9.07 -15.84
CA PHE A 218 8.87 -10.00 -15.89
C PHE A 218 9.03 -11.07 -14.81
N TYR A 219 7.92 -11.46 -14.18
CA TYR A 219 7.92 -12.57 -13.23
C TYR A 219 7.74 -13.89 -13.99
N ASP A 220 8.60 -14.86 -13.69
CA ASP A 220 8.53 -16.22 -14.24
C ASP A 220 8.95 -17.26 -13.19
N SER A 221 8.57 -18.51 -13.42
CA SER A 221 8.78 -19.62 -12.50
C SER A 221 10.26 -19.95 -12.24
N LEU A 222 11.19 -19.53 -13.10
CA LEU A 222 12.63 -19.72 -12.92
C LEU A 222 13.21 -18.74 -11.89
N LEU A 223 12.52 -17.62 -11.62
CA LEU A 223 12.94 -16.61 -10.66
C LEU A 223 12.40 -16.82 -9.24
N VAL A 224 11.65 -17.91 -9.02
CA VAL A 224 11.11 -18.30 -7.70
C VAL A 224 12.24 -18.43 -6.66
N ASN A 225 11.96 -18.01 -5.42
CA ASN A 225 12.89 -17.98 -4.29
C ASN A 225 14.13 -17.10 -4.50
N GLN A 226 14.14 -16.26 -5.54
CA GLN A 226 15.20 -15.27 -5.75
C GLN A 226 14.72 -13.89 -5.34
N LEU A 227 15.65 -13.09 -4.83
CA LEU A 227 15.39 -11.67 -4.64
C LEU A 227 15.63 -10.92 -5.94
N LEU A 228 14.65 -10.12 -6.33
CA LEU A 228 14.61 -9.42 -7.60
C LEU A 228 14.56 -7.91 -7.41
N PRO A 229 15.04 -7.13 -8.40
CA PRO A 229 15.95 -7.58 -9.44
C PRO A 229 17.28 -8.07 -8.83
N ILE A 230 17.94 -9.03 -9.50
CA ILE A 230 19.21 -9.62 -9.06
C ILE A 230 20.28 -8.55 -8.82
N MET A 231 20.29 -7.53 -9.68
CA MET A 231 21.11 -6.32 -9.53
C MET A 231 20.19 -5.12 -9.33
N PRO A 232 19.91 -4.74 -8.07
CA PRO A 232 19.07 -3.59 -7.76
C PRO A 232 19.66 -2.29 -8.30
N ARG A 233 18.80 -1.51 -8.96
CA ARG A 233 19.13 -0.17 -9.44
C ARG A 233 18.33 0.87 -8.65
N PRO A 234 18.94 2.02 -8.35
CA PRO A 234 18.22 3.13 -7.74
C PRO A 234 17.14 3.64 -8.69
N LEU A 235 16.01 4.03 -8.14
CA LEU A 235 15.02 4.83 -8.86
C LEU A 235 15.59 6.23 -9.16
N SER A 236 14.98 6.94 -10.12
CA SER A 236 15.32 8.35 -10.37
C SER A 236 15.21 9.18 -9.09
N SER A 237 16.20 10.04 -8.84
CA SER A 237 16.21 10.94 -7.69
C SER A 237 15.21 12.10 -7.85
N ILE A 238 14.89 12.48 -9.09
CA ILE A 238 13.95 13.56 -9.43
C ILE A 238 12.50 13.06 -9.31
N GLN A 239 12.25 11.84 -9.79
CA GLN A 239 10.92 11.25 -9.79
C GLN A 239 10.99 9.76 -9.44
N PRO A 240 11.20 9.41 -8.15
CA PRO A 240 11.32 8.02 -7.74
C PRO A 240 9.97 7.33 -7.91
N MET A 241 9.90 6.43 -8.89
CA MET A 241 8.66 5.81 -9.33
C MET A 241 8.88 4.37 -9.77
N PHE A 242 7.89 3.52 -9.51
CA PHE A 242 7.87 2.15 -9.99
C PHE A 242 6.43 1.67 -10.18
N ASP A 243 6.26 0.67 -11.06
CA ASP A 243 4.96 0.11 -11.39
C ASP A 243 4.93 -1.38 -11.12
N SER A 244 3.83 -1.86 -10.53
CA SER A 244 3.47 -3.29 -10.46
C SER A 244 2.34 -3.54 -11.46
N ILE A 245 2.67 -4.22 -12.55
CA ILE A 245 1.88 -4.19 -13.77
C ILE A 245 1.19 -5.52 -14.00
N GLN A 246 -0.10 -5.43 -14.31
CA GLN A 246 -0.88 -6.48 -14.93
C GLN A 246 -1.05 -6.15 -16.42
N THR A 247 -0.40 -6.91 -17.28
CA THR A 247 -0.37 -6.79 -18.75
C THR A 247 -1.38 -7.68 -19.46
N ASP A 248 -1.93 -8.70 -18.81
CA ASP A 248 -2.90 -9.58 -19.44
C ASP A 248 -4.32 -9.40 -18.87
N GLY A 249 -5.30 -9.35 -19.78
CA GLY A 249 -6.70 -9.65 -19.48
C GLY A 249 -7.06 -11.09 -19.89
N LYS A 250 -6.05 -11.95 -20.09
CA LYS A 250 -6.17 -13.29 -20.70
C LYS A 250 -5.72 -14.42 -19.79
N THR A 251 -4.95 -14.13 -18.75
CA THR A 251 -4.48 -15.14 -17.82
C THR A 251 -5.54 -15.34 -16.74
N PRO A 252 -5.81 -16.57 -16.27
CA PRO A 252 -6.74 -16.80 -15.17
C PRO A 252 -6.18 -16.14 -13.91
N LEU A 253 -6.68 -14.94 -13.63
CA LEU A 253 -6.36 -14.14 -12.47
C LEU A 253 -6.86 -14.87 -11.21
N PRO A 254 -5.99 -15.43 -10.36
CA PRO A 254 -6.43 -16.19 -9.21
C PRO A 254 -7.25 -15.33 -8.24
N ASN A 255 -7.02 -14.00 -8.22
CA ASN A 255 -7.82 -13.04 -7.48
C ASN A 255 -8.73 -12.11 -8.31
N GLY A 256 -8.98 -12.38 -9.60
CA GLY A 256 -9.98 -11.64 -10.39
C GLY A 256 -9.51 -10.30 -10.98
N ASN A 257 -9.99 -9.14 -10.50
CA ASN A 257 -9.77 -7.83 -11.17
C ASN A 257 -8.55 -7.14 -10.57
N THR A 258 -7.37 -7.67 -10.88
CA THR A 258 -6.11 -7.13 -10.37
C THR A 258 -5.76 -5.82 -11.08
N PRO A 259 -5.68 -4.69 -10.36
CA PRO A 259 -5.25 -3.42 -10.97
C PRO A 259 -3.76 -3.50 -11.30
N SER A 260 -3.27 -2.64 -12.20
CA SER A 260 -1.88 -2.19 -12.19
C SER A 260 -1.72 -1.05 -11.19
N TYR A 261 -0.62 -1.04 -10.42
CA TYR A 261 -0.27 0.06 -9.51
C TYR A 261 0.93 0.82 -10.04
N ARG A 262 0.82 2.15 -10.16
CA ARG A 262 1.94 3.08 -10.26
C ARG A 262 2.15 3.75 -8.91
N ILE A 263 3.36 3.65 -8.37
CA ILE A 263 3.73 4.26 -7.10
C ILE A 263 4.79 5.32 -7.36
N ARG A 264 4.46 6.57 -7.03
CA ARG A 264 5.41 7.68 -6.99
C ARG A 264 5.72 8.00 -5.54
N ILE A 265 6.99 7.98 -5.16
CA ILE A 265 7.42 8.45 -3.85
C ILE A 265 7.63 9.96 -3.96
N ASN A 266 6.90 10.71 -3.15
CA ASN A 266 6.85 12.17 -3.22
C ASN A 266 7.90 12.79 -2.30
N SER A 267 8.07 12.26 -1.10
CA SER A 267 9.08 12.73 -0.15
C SER A 267 9.33 11.70 0.95
N ILE A 268 10.56 11.69 1.49
CA ILE A 268 10.95 10.89 2.64
C ILE A 268 11.71 11.77 3.61
N THR A 269 11.44 11.60 4.91
CA THR A 269 12.26 12.18 5.98
C THR A 269 12.58 11.13 7.04
N GLY A 270 13.59 11.41 7.86
CA GLY A 270 14.04 10.55 8.96
C GLY A 270 15.50 10.16 8.79
N SER A 271 15.93 9.17 9.57
CA SER A 271 17.32 8.69 9.57
C SER A 271 17.64 7.73 8.41
N THR A 272 17.14 8.02 7.22
CA THR A 272 17.41 7.26 6.00
C THR A 272 18.39 8.01 5.10
N ASN A 273 19.25 7.26 4.42
CA ASN A 273 20.30 7.77 3.54
C ASN A 273 20.32 7.00 2.22
N GLY A 274 20.89 7.61 1.20
CA GLY A 274 21.08 6.98 -0.11
C GLY A 274 19.81 6.92 -0.97
N PRO A 275 19.92 6.33 -2.17
CA PRO A 275 18.81 6.28 -3.10
C PRO A 275 17.76 5.24 -2.68
N ILE A 276 16.56 5.37 -3.24
CA ILE A 276 15.49 4.39 -3.09
C ILE A 276 15.70 3.28 -4.12
N THR A 277 15.63 2.05 -3.64
CA THR A 277 15.78 0.84 -4.46
C THR A 277 14.56 -0.04 -4.26
N ILE A 278 14.11 -0.70 -5.31
CA ILE A 278 12.98 -1.61 -5.23
C ILE A 278 13.45 -3.06 -5.18
N ARG A 279 12.79 -3.86 -4.35
CA ARG A 279 13.01 -5.29 -4.26
C ARG A 279 11.70 -6.06 -4.31
N ALA A 280 11.75 -7.24 -4.90
CA ALA A 280 10.66 -8.19 -4.92
C ALA A 280 11.17 -9.58 -4.56
N PHE A 281 10.27 -10.41 -4.06
CA PHE A 281 10.52 -11.81 -3.76
C PHE A 281 9.22 -12.58 -3.90
N PHE A 282 9.29 -13.79 -4.45
CA PHE A 282 8.16 -14.69 -4.44
C PHE A 282 8.57 -16.14 -4.32
N ASN A 283 7.70 -16.92 -3.69
CA ASN A 283 7.84 -18.37 -3.56
C ASN A 283 6.80 -19.06 -4.44
N SER A 284 7.11 -20.22 -5.01
CA SER A 284 6.07 -21.03 -5.65
C SER A 284 5.11 -21.53 -4.56
N SER A 285 3.81 -21.30 -4.75
CA SER A 285 2.76 -21.86 -3.92
C SER A 285 1.60 -22.31 -4.80
N GLN A 286 1.05 -23.48 -4.52
CA GLN A 286 -0.20 -23.94 -5.14
C GLN A 286 -1.44 -23.46 -4.36
N ASN A 287 -1.26 -22.78 -3.23
CA ASN A 287 -2.36 -22.30 -2.41
C ASN A 287 -2.81 -20.90 -2.85
N MET A 288 -3.93 -20.84 -3.56
CA MET A 288 -4.55 -19.59 -4.03
C MET A 288 -4.96 -18.61 -2.91
N CYS A 289 -4.90 -19.03 -1.65
CA CYS A 289 -5.23 -18.17 -0.50
C CYS A 289 -4.00 -17.48 0.12
N HIS A 290 -2.79 -17.78 -0.35
CA HIS A 290 -1.56 -17.24 0.21
C HIS A 290 -0.89 -16.28 -0.76
N ASP A 291 -0.98 -14.98 -0.46
CA ASP A 291 -0.08 -14.00 -1.07
C ASP A 291 1.36 -14.44 -0.80
N ASN A 292 2.06 -14.78 -1.86
CA ASN A 292 3.40 -15.36 -1.83
C ASN A 292 4.39 -14.54 -2.65
N MET A 293 3.98 -13.37 -3.15
CA MET A 293 4.82 -12.39 -3.78
C MET A 293 4.77 -11.06 -3.02
N GLY A 294 5.94 -10.60 -2.58
CA GLY A 294 6.13 -9.33 -1.90
C GLY A 294 7.02 -8.40 -2.73
N LEU A 295 6.65 -7.13 -2.80
CA LEU A 295 7.40 -6.06 -3.44
C LEU A 295 7.55 -4.91 -2.44
N TRP A 296 8.71 -4.28 -2.34
CA TRP A 296 8.92 -3.17 -1.41
C TRP A 296 9.91 -2.13 -1.91
N ALA A 297 9.70 -0.90 -1.46
CA ALA A 297 10.68 0.16 -1.60
C ALA A 297 11.61 0.16 -0.38
N PHE A 298 12.90 0.02 -0.62
CA PHE A 298 13.95 0.07 0.38
C PHE A 298 14.70 1.39 0.30
N GLN A 299 15.07 1.91 1.47
CA GLN A 299 16.10 2.94 1.59
C GLN A 299 16.91 2.63 2.85
N GLN A 300 18.22 2.83 2.78
CA GLN A 300 19.10 2.48 3.88
C GLN A 300 18.80 3.35 5.10
N ILE A 301 18.51 2.72 6.23
CA ILE A 301 18.32 3.39 7.52
C ILE A 301 19.62 3.31 8.35
N SER A 302 19.76 4.21 9.33
CA SER A 302 20.85 4.16 10.32
C SER A 302 20.98 2.77 10.95
N ALA A 303 22.21 2.26 11.07
CA ALA A 303 22.52 0.98 11.71
C ALA A 303 22.15 0.93 13.20
N PHE A 304 21.88 2.09 13.81
CA PHE A 304 21.33 2.22 15.15
C PHE A 304 20.28 3.33 15.17
N ILE A 305 19.09 3.02 15.65
CA ILE A 305 17.96 3.94 15.69
C ILE A 305 17.60 4.18 17.16
N LYS A 306 17.74 5.45 17.59
CA LYS A 306 17.37 5.84 18.95
C LYS A 306 15.86 5.88 19.11
N LYS A 307 15.39 5.54 20.31
CA LYS A 307 14.01 5.81 20.73
C LYS A 307 13.66 7.27 20.49
N GLY A 308 12.48 7.50 19.92
CA GLY A 308 11.97 8.84 19.60
C GLY A 308 12.41 9.37 18.24
N THR A 309 13.23 8.64 17.48
CA THR A 309 13.53 8.98 16.07
C THR A 309 12.23 9.02 15.27
N THR A 310 12.01 10.10 14.54
CA THR A 310 10.83 10.33 13.71
C THR A 310 11.20 10.40 12.24
N GLY A 311 10.24 10.08 11.38
CA GLY A 311 10.33 10.38 9.95
C GLY A 311 8.97 10.31 9.28
N SER A 312 8.98 10.45 7.96
CA SER A 312 7.78 10.40 7.13
C SER A 312 8.07 9.76 5.78
N ILE A 313 7.01 9.21 5.18
CA ILE A 313 7.00 8.68 3.82
C ILE A 313 5.70 9.13 3.15
N ASN A 314 5.82 9.95 2.12
CA ASN A 314 4.70 10.43 1.34
C ASN A 314 4.78 9.84 -0.06
N TYR A 315 3.68 9.27 -0.54
CA TYR A 315 3.63 8.65 -1.86
C TYR A 315 2.24 8.74 -2.46
N THR A 316 2.17 8.64 -3.78
CA THR A 316 0.92 8.56 -4.54
C THR A 316 0.82 7.18 -5.17
N VAL A 317 -0.35 6.57 -5.06
CA VAL A 317 -0.69 5.33 -5.77
C VAL A 317 -1.77 5.62 -6.78
N ILE A 318 -1.53 5.21 -8.02
CA ILE A 318 -2.55 5.18 -9.07
C ILE A 318 -2.85 3.72 -9.39
N ALA A 319 -4.11 3.33 -9.22
CA ALA A 319 -4.62 2.04 -9.65
C ALA A 319 -5.34 2.18 -10.98
N SER A 320 -5.03 1.30 -11.94
CA SER A 320 -5.63 1.26 -13.27
C SER A 320 -6.02 -0.17 -13.62
N ALA A 321 -7.07 -0.36 -14.42
CA ALA A 321 -7.43 -1.68 -14.95
C ALA A 321 -6.45 -2.19 -16.04
N ASN A 322 -5.71 -1.29 -16.67
CA ASN A 322 -4.72 -1.58 -17.72
C ASN A 322 -3.32 -1.13 -17.29
N PRO A 323 -2.25 -1.62 -17.94
CA PRO A 323 -0.91 -1.05 -17.78
C PRO A 323 -0.95 0.46 -17.93
N ILE A 324 -0.31 1.16 -16.99
CA ILE A 324 -0.30 2.62 -16.98
C ILE A 324 0.75 3.07 -17.99
N ASN A 325 0.34 3.87 -18.99
CA ASN A 325 1.25 4.39 -20.00
C ASN A 325 2.47 5.07 -19.33
N PRO A 326 3.72 4.72 -19.69
CA PRO A 326 4.91 5.37 -19.13
C PRO A 326 4.90 6.90 -19.30
N ASP A 327 4.29 7.41 -20.37
CA ASP A 327 4.17 8.85 -20.65
C ASP A 327 3.00 9.54 -19.95
N PHE A 328 2.19 8.82 -19.16
CA PHE A 328 1.04 9.41 -18.48
C PHE A 328 1.54 10.45 -17.46
N PRO A 329 1.32 11.76 -17.69
CA PRO A 329 1.83 12.77 -16.80
C PRO A 329 1.08 12.67 -15.46
N LEU A 330 1.84 12.50 -14.39
CA LEU A 330 1.38 12.78 -13.04
C LEU A 330 1.25 14.30 -12.91
N GLU A 331 0.26 14.91 -13.56
CA GLU A 331 0.03 16.35 -13.39
C GLU A 331 -0.16 16.63 -11.90
N LEU A 332 0.73 17.47 -11.36
CA LEU A 332 0.46 18.24 -10.16
C LEU A 332 -0.74 19.12 -10.51
N SER A 333 -1.76 19.15 -9.66
CA SER A 333 -2.80 20.17 -9.71
C SER A 333 -2.12 21.54 -9.73
N LYS A 334 -1.92 22.12 -10.91
CA LYS A 334 -1.59 23.53 -11.03
C LYS A 334 -2.83 24.27 -10.57
N GLU A 335 -2.76 24.85 -9.38
CA GLU A 335 -3.61 25.96 -8.99
C GLU A 335 -3.57 26.98 -10.14
N ARG A 336 -4.66 27.07 -10.90
CA ARG A 336 -4.91 28.27 -11.69
C ARG A 336 -5.13 29.39 -10.68
N ARG A 337 -4.10 30.21 -10.44
CA ARG A 337 -4.30 31.51 -9.81
C ARG A 337 -5.30 32.30 -10.68
N PRO A 338 -6.35 32.91 -10.10
CA PRO A 338 -7.20 33.81 -10.84
C PRO A 338 -6.36 35.01 -11.33
N ALA A 339 -6.61 35.42 -12.56
CA ALA A 339 -6.12 36.67 -13.12
C ALA A 339 -6.82 37.87 -12.48
#